data_AF-A0A963IMU1-F1
#
_entry.id   AF-A0A963IMU1-F1
#
_cell.length_a   1.000
_cell.length_b   1.000
_cell.length_c   1.000
_cell.angle_alpha   90.00
_cell.angle_beta   90.00
_cell.angle_gamma   90.00
#
_symmetry.space_group_name_H-M   'P 1'
#
loop_
_entity.id
_entity.type
_entity.pdbx_description
1 polymer ?
#
loop_
_entity_poly.entity_id
_entity_poly.type
_entity_poly.pdbx_seq_one_letter_code
_entity_poly.pdbx_strand_id
1 'polypeptide(L)'
;MNVNRDADRRAMDPRAEAVRGDDAGAGSARSRLKVFLSHSSADKELARRLAHDLQSANVEVWLDQWQIGVGEAFEQRIARGLDETDFVLVLLTRTSIASDWVDREWREKVEHEARTRRVAILPVRAESCAIPDFLAQRSHADISGGSYLLGFRHLLDLLRHYGNEAPLQRPDEAFAVEARRRTAHLLEIERSLLGLPEAAPALQIMLPVTTPIALEVAYDLIPLFEPDAKGRSRALDELVPAVRAALQAQFGFSFPGISIHGNQSDMASGSALVLIDEIPEEMLRMDPGNVLVHAPVERLSALGIAAQAWRDPQGGGNCACIARADRDSAVAAGLPCMDAAEYILHGVHQVVQRHASSFLDIDVVRGMVKAFEATAPDLVARTVPSSLSWIDLTEVLRGLVDEEVSISDLGAILEALAPSDPTHRNVAAWVEQARHALRARISASFAPDGAALRVLRLDPRVEALVGAALQQSGAGSYLALTPTLTQDLLAVVREQMTRLGRSAAGVVMLTEEAMLRPYFRRLVRMEFPALHVLSTRDVQPGTPLQVVAEIALPESGGGAA
;
A
#
# COMPACT_ATOMS: atom_id res chain seq x y z
N MET A 1 16.67 34.57 -67.72
CA MET A 1 16.38 33.46 -68.64
C MET A 1 15.46 32.52 -67.89
N ASN A 2 14.26 32.29 -68.43
CA ASN A 2 13.36 31.19 -68.10
C ASN A 2 12.63 31.13 -66.74
N VAL A 3 11.35 30.74 -66.67
CA VAL A 3 10.23 30.66 -67.65
C VAL A 3 9.01 30.07 -66.91
N ASN A 4 7.83 30.63 -67.18
CA ASN A 4 6.50 30.01 -67.28
C ASN A 4 5.87 29.27 -66.06
N ARG A 5 4.54 29.17 -65.96
CA ARG A 5 3.57 28.96 -67.05
C ARG A 5 2.12 29.28 -66.63
N ASP A 6 1.40 29.88 -67.57
CA ASP A 6 0.01 29.60 -67.99
C ASP A 6 -1.16 29.57 -66.98
N ALA A 7 -2.01 30.59 -67.16
CA ALA A 7 -3.37 30.50 -67.74
C ALA A 7 -4.59 30.09 -66.87
N ASP A 8 -5.36 31.14 -66.55
CA ASP A 8 -6.71 31.45 -67.10
C ASP A 8 -8.00 30.75 -66.58
N ARG A 9 -8.87 31.62 -66.03
CA ARG A 9 -10.36 31.68 -66.02
C ARG A 9 -11.22 30.65 -65.25
N ARG A 10 -12.02 31.17 -64.30
CA ARG A 10 -13.49 31.43 -64.43
C ARG A 10 -14.06 32.09 -63.16
N ALA A 11 -15.24 32.67 -63.31
CA ALA A 11 -15.81 33.79 -62.56
C ALA A 11 -16.50 33.46 -61.21
N MET A 12 -16.84 34.56 -60.51
CA MET A 12 -17.95 34.76 -59.56
C MET A 12 -17.67 34.47 -58.08
N ASP A 13 -17.63 35.52 -57.24
CA ASP A 13 -18.74 35.88 -56.34
C ASP A 13 -18.40 37.18 -55.57
N PRO A 14 -19.30 38.18 -55.48
CA PRO A 14 -19.02 39.44 -54.80
C PRO A 14 -19.61 39.44 -53.39
N ARG A 15 -18.79 39.84 -52.42
CA ARG A 15 -19.07 40.93 -51.46
C ARG A 15 -18.10 40.81 -50.30
N ALA A 16 -17.02 41.57 -50.42
CA ALA A 16 -16.21 42.01 -49.31
C ALA A 16 -16.35 43.54 -49.16
N GLU A 17 -16.02 43.99 -47.96
CA GLU A 17 -15.87 45.38 -47.48
C GLU A 17 -17.13 46.01 -46.88
N ALA A 18 -17.21 46.05 -45.55
CA ALA A 18 -16.54 46.96 -44.60
C ALA A 18 -17.57 48.01 -44.16
N VAL A 19 -17.72 48.35 -42.88
CA VAL A 19 -16.88 49.31 -42.13
C VAL A 19 -17.20 49.20 -40.63
N ARG A 20 -16.20 49.49 -39.79
CA ARG A 20 -16.20 49.48 -38.31
C ARG A 20 -16.79 50.75 -37.68
N GLY A 21 -17.31 50.56 -36.45
CA GLY A 21 -17.34 51.52 -35.32
C GLY A 21 -18.51 52.50 -35.33
N ASP A 22 -19.24 52.78 -34.25
CA ASP A 22 -19.25 52.39 -32.83
C ASP A 22 -20.69 52.72 -32.37
N ASP A 23 -21.27 51.93 -31.46
CA ASP A 23 -22.00 52.50 -30.31
C ASP A 23 -22.41 51.42 -29.31
N ALA A 24 -22.10 51.71 -28.05
CA ALA A 24 -22.42 50.91 -26.89
C ALA A 24 -23.93 50.92 -26.60
N GLY A 25 -24.49 49.75 -26.24
CA GLY A 25 -25.76 49.67 -25.52
C GLY A 25 -26.76 48.64 -26.06
N ALA A 26 -26.58 47.37 -25.70
CA ALA A 26 -27.65 46.45 -25.36
C ALA A 26 -27.04 45.15 -24.83
N GLY A 27 -26.97 45.02 -23.50
CA GLY A 27 -26.75 43.73 -22.88
C GLY A 27 -27.89 42.79 -23.28
N SER A 28 -27.60 41.82 -24.14
CA SER A 28 -28.44 40.64 -24.29
C SER A 28 -28.41 39.92 -22.96
N ALA A 29 -29.49 40.04 -22.18
CA ALA A 29 -29.73 39.23 -21.01
C ALA A 29 -29.70 37.76 -21.45
N ARG A 30 -28.55 37.10 -21.28
CA ARG A 30 -28.41 35.66 -21.55
C ARG A 30 -29.36 34.92 -20.62
N SER A 31 -30.27 34.14 -21.20
CA SER A 31 -31.22 33.30 -20.48
C SER A 31 -30.46 32.33 -19.59
N ARG A 32 -30.81 32.27 -18.29
CA ARG A 32 -30.26 31.27 -17.36
C ARG A 32 -30.58 29.87 -17.87
N LEU A 33 -29.60 28.96 -17.81
CA LEU A 33 -29.81 27.54 -18.09
C LEU A 33 -30.86 26.99 -17.11
N LYS A 34 -31.89 26.33 -17.64
CA LYS A 34 -32.96 25.75 -16.85
C LYS A 34 -32.77 24.25 -16.70
N VAL A 35 -32.72 23.79 -15.46
CA VAL A 35 -32.40 22.41 -15.12
C VAL A 35 -33.51 21.80 -14.26
N PHE A 36 -33.97 20.62 -14.66
CA PHE A 36 -34.83 19.76 -13.85
C PHE A 36 -33.98 18.71 -13.11
N LEU A 37 -34.07 18.65 -11.77
CA LEU A 37 -33.33 17.66 -10.96
C LEU A 37 -34.25 16.53 -10.49
N SER A 38 -34.11 15.36 -11.13
CA SER A 38 -34.80 14.13 -10.77
C SER A 38 -34.05 13.36 -9.69
N HIS A 39 -34.73 13.00 -8.60
CA HIS A 39 -34.18 12.27 -7.46
C HIS A 39 -35.23 11.36 -6.81
N SER A 40 -34.79 10.34 -6.07
CA SER A 40 -35.71 9.53 -5.24
C SER A 40 -36.03 10.27 -3.94
N SER A 41 -37.15 9.92 -3.29
CA SER A 41 -37.52 10.51 -1.99
C SER A 41 -36.48 10.28 -0.89
N ALA A 42 -35.67 9.22 -1.01
CA ALA A 42 -34.57 8.90 -0.10
C ALA A 42 -33.33 9.80 -0.30
N ASP A 43 -33.24 10.54 -1.41
CA ASP A 43 -32.08 11.37 -1.78
C ASP A 43 -32.36 12.88 -1.64
N LYS A 44 -33.44 13.24 -0.93
CA LYS A 44 -33.96 14.62 -0.86
C LYS A 44 -32.93 15.63 -0.35
N GLU A 45 -32.15 15.25 0.65
CA GLU A 45 -31.13 16.10 1.26
C GLU A 45 -29.98 16.40 0.28
N LEU A 46 -29.53 15.39 -0.48
CA LEU A 46 -28.49 15.56 -1.49
C LEU A 46 -28.99 16.37 -2.69
N ALA A 47 -30.22 16.12 -3.13
CA ALA A 47 -30.85 16.86 -4.22
C ALA A 47 -31.02 18.34 -3.88
N ARG A 48 -31.41 18.67 -2.65
CA ARG A 48 -31.48 20.06 -2.15
C ARG A 48 -30.13 20.76 -2.16
N ARG A 49 -29.09 20.09 -1.67
CA ARG A 49 -27.73 20.63 -1.68
C ARG A 49 -27.26 20.93 -3.11
N LEU A 50 -27.43 19.97 -4.01
CA LEU A 50 -27.04 20.12 -5.42
C LEU A 50 -27.82 21.25 -6.11
N ALA A 51 -29.12 21.35 -5.85
CA ALA A 51 -29.96 22.43 -6.39
C ALA A 51 -29.51 23.81 -5.89
N HIS A 52 -29.18 23.95 -4.60
CA HIS A 52 -28.70 25.20 -4.03
C HIS A 52 -27.35 25.62 -4.64
N ASP A 53 -26.44 24.67 -4.82
CA ASP A 53 -25.14 24.93 -5.42
C ASP A 53 -25.26 25.32 -6.91
N LEU A 54 -26.14 24.66 -7.66
CA LEU A 54 -26.47 25.03 -9.05
C LEU A 54 -27.11 26.42 -9.14
N GLN A 55 -28.04 26.77 -8.26
CA GLN A 55 -28.64 28.11 -8.17
C GLN A 55 -27.58 29.19 -7.90
N SER A 56 -26.65 28.90 -6.98
CA SER A 56 -25.50 29.76 -6.68
C SER A 56 -24.56 29.93 -7.88
N ALA A 57 -24.54 28.96 -8.80
CA ALA A 57 -23.79 28.99 -10.06
C ALA A 57 -24.57 29.64 -11.23
N ASN A 58 -25.66 30.35 -10.94
CA ASN A 58 -26.53 31.05 -11.91
C ASN A 58 -27.34 30.11 -12.81
N VAL A 59 -27.58 28.86 -12.39
CA VAL A 59 -28.45 27.88 -13.07
C VAL A 59 -29.84 27.92 -12.43
N GLU A 60 -30.89 28.05 -13.23
CA GLU A 60 -32.26 28.00 -12.73
C GLU A 60 -32.64 26.54 -12.49
N VAL A 61 -32.71 26.13 -11.22
CA VAL A 61 -33.06 24.76 -10.85
C VAL A 61 -34.51 24.67 -10.42
N TRP A 62 -35.24 23.78 -11.06
CA TRP A 62 -36.54 23.34 -10.64
C TRP A 62 -36.40 22.13 -9.70
N LEU A 63 -36.58 22.41 -8.41
CA LEU A 63 -36.66 21.43 -7.33
C LEU A 63 -37.98 21.65 -6.59
N ASP A 64 -38.71 20.58 -6.30
CA ASP A 64 -39.84 20.57 -5.34
C ASP A 64 -41.19 21.16 -5.82
N GLN A 65 -41.90 20.44 -6.69
CA GLN A 65 -43.35 20.63 -6.94
C GLN A 65 -44.20 19.35 -6.74
N TRP A 66 -43.81 18.41 -5.87
CA TRP A 66 -44.62 17.18 -5.70
C TRP A 66 -44.64 16.65 -4.25
N GLN A 67 -45.49 17.24 -3.40
CA GLN A 67 -46.26 16.45 -2.44
C GLN A 67 -47.54 15.99 -3.14
N ILE A 68 -47.56 14.81 -3.75
CA ILE A 68 -48.80 14.13 -4.20
C ILE A 68 -48.66 12.63 -3.93
N GLY A 69 -49.74 12.01 -3.45
CA GLY A 69 -49.77 10.70 -2.82
C GLY A 69 -49.41 9.49 -3.69
N VAL A 70 -49.16 8.38 -3.01
CA VAL A 70 -48.90 7.04 -3.54
C VAL A 70 -49.93 6.67 -4.61
N GLY A 71 -49.52 6.55 -5.89
CA GLY A 71 -50.35 5.95 -6.94
C GLY A 71 -50.35 6.56 -8.36
N GLU A 72 -49.72 7.72 -8.62
CA GLU A 72 -49.67 8.30 -9.98
C GLU A 72 -48.37 7.99 -10.75
N ALA A 73 -48.50 7.60 -12.02
CA ALA A 73 -47.41 7.15 -12.89
C ALA A 73 -46.40 8.27 -13.24
N PHE A 74 -45.10 7.93 -13.23
CA PHE A 74 -43.93 8.79 -13.55
C PHE A 74 -43.99 9.45 -14.97
N GLU A 75 -44.95 9.07 -15.82
CA GLU A 75 -45.07 9.47 -17.22
C GLU A 75 -45.62 10.89 -17.38
N GLN A 76 -46.58 11.27 -16.53
CA GLN A 76 -47.14 12.63 -16.52
C GLN A 76 -46.21 13.62 -15.80
N ARG A 77 -45.22 13.11 -15.05
CA ARG A 77 -44.27 13.85 -14.20
C ARG A 77 -43.13 14.48 -15.00
N ILE A 78 -42.66 13.82 -16.06
CA ILE A 78 -41.60 14.31 -16.95
C ILE A 78 -42.17 15.26 -18.03
N ALA A 79 -43.34 14.96 -18.59
CA ALA A 79 -43.95 15.77 -19.65
C ALA A 79 -44.21 17.23 -19.25
N ARG A 80 -44.52 17.51 -17.97
CA ARG A 80 -44.68 18.88 -17.45
C ARG A 80 -43.37 19.62 -17.16
N GLY A 81 -42.31 18.90 -16.75
CA GLY A 81 -41.00 19.49 -16.48
C GLY A 81 -40.17 19.74 -17.75
N LEU A 82 -40.47 19.03 -18.84
CA LEU A 82 -39.73 19.11 -20.10
C LEU A 82 -40.11 20.26 -21.02
N ASP A 83 -41.31 20.86 -20.87
CA ASP A 83 -41.72 21.97 -21.75
C ASP A 83 -40.99 23.30 -21.41
N GLU A 84 -40.29 23.38 -20.27
CA GLU A 84 -39.63 24.61 -19.78
C GLU A 84 -38.14 24.43 -19.37
N THR A 85 -37.52 23.26 -19.59
CA THR A 85 -36.12 23.01 -19.17
C THR A 85 -35.19 22.62 -20.31
N ASP A 86 -33.94 23.06 -20.21
CA ASP A 86 -32.87 22.77 -21.17
C ASP A 86 -32.21 21.41 -20.87
N PHE A 87 -32.17 21.04 -19.58
CA PHE A 87 -31.53 19.81 -19.10
C PHE A 87 -32.36 19.06 -18.06
N VAL A 88 -32.27 17.74 -18.10
CA VAL A 88 -32.73 16.85 -17.03
C VAL A 88 -31.53 16.19 -16.37
N LEU A 89 -31.29 16.52 -15.10
CA LEU A 89 -30.30 15.84 -14.26
C LEU A 89 -30.96 14.66 -13.56
N VAL A 90 -30.35 13.48 -13.68
CA VAL A 90 -30.83 12.26 -13.02
C VAL A 90 -29.85 11.88 -11.92
N LEU A 91 -30.26 12.01 -10.67
CA LEU A 91 -29.44 11.64 -9.51
C LEU A 91 -29.42 10.12 -9.33
N LEU A 92 -28.27 9.50 -9.62
CA LEU A 92 -28.09 8.05 -9.55
C LEU A 92 -27.55 7.63 -8.18
N THR A 93 -28.37 6.88 -7.46
CA THR A 93 -28.09 6.18 -6.21
C THR A 93 -28.63 4.75 -6.31
N ARG A 94 -28.18 3.85 -5.44
CA ARG A 94 -28.67 2.47 -5.35
C ARG A 94 -30.17 2.44 -5.08
N THR A 95 -30.69 3.41 -4.31
CA THR A 95 -32.11 3.60 -4.04
C THR A 95 -32.87 4.09 -5.27
N SER A 96 -32.36 5.08 -6.01
CA SER A 96 -33.03 5.61 -7.21
C SER A 96 -33.07 4.64 -8.39
N ILE A 97 -32.07 3.75 -8.50
CA ILE A 97 -32.04 2.69 -9.52
C ILE A 97 -33.06 1.57 -9.20
N ALA A 98 -33.25 1.27 -7.92
CA ALA A 98 -34.07 0.14 -7.49
C ALA A 98 -35.58 0.42 -7.44
N SER A 99 -36.02 1.68 -7.30
CA SER A 99 -37.42 1.97 -6.92
C SER A 99 -38.39 2.18 -8.08
N ASP A 100 -38.01 2.79 -9.22
CA ASP A 100 -39.01 3.27 -10.20
C ASP A 100 -38.59 3.24 -11.68
N TRP A 101 -37.41 2.73 -12.02
CA TRP A 101 -36.79 2.95 -13.35
C TRP A 101 -36.60 1.69 -14.20
N VAL A 102 -36.99 0.52 -13.68
CA VAL A 102 -36.67 -0.80 -14.25
C VAL A 102 -37.64 -1.26 -15.37
N ASP A 103 -38.72 -0.52 -15.65
CA ASP A 103 -39.67 -0.96 -16.68
C ASP A 103 -39.22 -0.65 -18.11
N ARG A 104 -39.39 -1.64 -18.99
CA ARG A 104 -39.00 -1.60 -20.42
C ARG A 104 -39.71 -0.49 -21.22
N GLU A 105 -40.89 -0.06 -20.79
CA GLU A 105 -41.67 1.02 -21.41
C GLU A 105 -40.99 2.40 -21.33
N TRP A 106 -40.15 2.63 -20.30
CA TRP A 106 -39.49 3.93 -20.06
C TRP A 106 -38.36 4.23 -21.03
N ARG A 107 -37.58 3.21 -21.37
CA ARG A 107 -36.43 3.32 -22.28
C ARG A 107 -36.85 3.92 -23.61
N GLU A 108 -38.00 3.47 -24.13
CA GLU A 108 -38.52 3.90 -25.43
C GLU A 108 -39.06 5.35 -25.40
N LYS A 109 -39.74 5.77 -24.32
CA LYS A 109 -40.29 7.13 -24.18
C LYS A 109 -39.21 8.20 -23.92
N VAL A 110 -38.26 7.94 -23.02
CA VAL A 110 -37.15 8.86 -22.71
C VAL A 110 -36.25 9.09 -23.93
N GLU A 111 -36.02 8.04 -24.72
CA GLU A 111 -35.26 8.13 -25.97
C GLU A 111 -36.05 8.79 -27.11
N HIS A 112 -37.40 8.71 -27.08
CA HIS A 112 -38.27 9.41 -28.01
C HIS A 112 -38.31 10.92 -27.74
N GLU A 113 -38.44 11.35 -26.48
CA GLU A 113 -38.49 12.77 -26.09
C GLU A 113 -37.14 13.48 -26.24
N ALA A 114 -36.02 12.81 -25.91
CA ALA A 114 -34.68 13.35 -26.15
C ALA A 114 -34.39 13.60 -27.65
N ARG A 115 -35.00 12.81 -28.55
CA ARG A 115 -34.90 13.00 -30.01
C ARG A 115 -35.84 14.07 -30.56
N THR A 116 -37.02 14.25 -29.96
CA THR A 116 -38.08 15.12 -30.52
C THR A 116 -38.09 16.54 -29.93
N ARG A 117 -37.69 16.73 -28.65
CA ARG A 117 -37.82 18.01 -27.92
C ARG A 117 -36.50 18.74 -27.61
N ARG A 118 -35.35 18.28 -28.10
CA ARG A 118 -34.00 18.88 -27.85
C ARG A 118 -33.59 19.00 -26.37
N VAL A 119 -34.14 18.19 -25.46
CA VAL A 119 -33.72 18.20 -24.05
C VAL A 119 -32.58 17.20 -23.80
N ALA A 120 -31.51 17.66 -23.15
CA ALA A 120 -30.35 16.82 -22.83
C ALA A 120 -30.48 16.18 -21.43
N ILE A 121 -30.28 14.87 -21.36
CA ILE A 121 -30.34 14.10 -20.10
C ILE A 121 -28.92 13.82 -19.65
N LEU A 122 -28.60 14.23 -18.42
CA LEU A 122 -27.27 14.08 -17.83
C LEU A 122 -27.33 13.27 -16.52
N PRO A 123 -26.73 12.08 -16.48
CA PRO A 123 -26.61 11.31 -15.24
C PRO A 123 -25.65 11.98 -14.25
N VAL A 124 -26.05 12.05 -12.98
CA VAL A 124 -25.23 12.53 -11.87
C VAL A 124 -25.09 11.41 -10.86
N ARG A 125 -23.93 10.74 -10.85
CA ARG A 125 -23.65 9.64 -9.93
C ARG A 125 -23.33 10.17 -8.54
N ALA A 126 -24.19 9.87 -7.58
CA ALA A 126 -24.07 10.30 -6.19
C ALA A 126 -23.39 9.27 -5.28
N GLU A 127 -23.47 7.99 -5.64
CA GLU A 127 -22.73 6.91 -5.00
C GLU A 127 -22.33 5.83 -6.01
N SER A 128 -21.46 4.90 -5.61
CA SER A 128 -21.06 3.78 -6.46
C SER A 128 -22.27 2.88 -6.74
N CYS A 129 -22.80 3.00 -7.96
CA CYS A 129 -23.95 2.25 -8.43
C CYS A 129 -23.82 1.94 -9.92
N ALA A 130 -24.50 0.87 -10.36
CA ALA A 130 -24.50 0.45 -11.76
C ALA A 130 -25.27 1.47 -12.59
N ILE A 131 -24.56 2.21 -13.46
CA ILE A 131 -25.21 3.13 -14.40
C ILE A 131 -25.94 2.28 -15.44
N PRO A 132 -27.25 2.46 -15.63
CA PRO A 132 -27.98 1.62 -16.56
C PRO A 132 -27.52 1.83 -18.01
N ASP A 133 -27.56 0.77 -18.81
CA ASP A 133 -26.90 0.71 -20.13
C ASP A 133 -27.25 1.85 -21.10
N PHE A 134 -28.49 2.36 -21.06
CA PHE A 134 -28.90 3.46 -21.95
C PHE A 134 -28.40 4.84 -21.50
N LEU A 135 -28.00 4.98 -20.24
CA LEU A 135 -27.30 6.18 -19.72
C LEU A 135 -25.78 6.00 -19.78
N ALA A 136 -25.28 4.77 -19.82
CA ALA A 136 -23.84 4.48 -19.91
C ALA A 136 -23.19 5.04 -21.18
N GLN A 137 -23.96 5.22 -22.26
CA GLN A 137 -23.49 5.83 -23.51
C GLN A 137 -23.51 7.38 -23.49
N ARG A 138 -23.92 8.01 -22.38
CA ARG A 138 -23.97 9.47 -22.22
C ARG A 138 -22.89 9.97 -21.26
N SER A 139 -22.41 11.20 -21.47
CA SER A 139 -21.54 11.89 -20.52
C SER A 139 -22.23 11.99 -19.17
N HIS A 140 -21.55 11.66 -18.08
CA HIS A 140 -22.08 11.71 -16.72
C HIS A 140 -21.16 12.52 -15.80
N ALA A 141 -21.75 13.15 -14.79
CA ALA A 141 -21.01 13.75 -13.68
C ALA A 141 -20.95 12.77 -12.52
N ASP A 142 -19.82 12.71 -11.81
CA ASP A 142 -19.66 11.89 -10.61
C ASP A 142 -19.37 12.78 -9.42
N ILE A 143 -20.32 12.86 -8.50
CA ILE A 143 -20.22 13.61 -7.24
C ILE A 143 -20.01 12.66 -6.05
N SER A 144 -19.76 11.37 -6.28
CA SER A 144 -19.49 10.38 -5.24
C SER A 144 -18.06 10.47 -4.66
N GLY A 145 -17.82 9.84 -3.52
CA GLY A 145 -16.46 9.54 -3.01
C GLY A 145 -15.61 10.74 -2.58
N GLY A 146 -16.09 11.57 -1.65
CA GLY A 146 -15.27 12.61 -0.98
C GLY A 146 -14.90 13.83 -1.86
N SER A 147 -15.25 13.83 -3.14
CA SER A 147 -14.84 14.85 -4.12
C SER A 147 -16.02 15.64 -4.71
N TYR A 148 -17.05 15.91 -3.91
CA TYR A 148 -18.27 16.64 -4.33
C TYR A 148 -17.98 17.90 -5.14
N LEU A 149 -17.01 18.72 -4.74
CA LEU A 149 -16.64 19.96 -5.44
C LEU A 149 -16.05 19.73 -6.83
N LEU A 150 -15.25 18.67 -7.00
CA LEU A 150 -14.66 18.31 -8.29
C LEU A 150 -15.73 17.81 -9.26
N GLY A 151 -16.62 16.94 -8.76
CA GLY A 151 -17.77 16.43 -9.49
C GLY A 151 -18.77 17.51 -9.86
N PHE A 152 -19.03 18.44 -8.95
CA PHE A 152 -19.90 19.59 -9.17
C PHE A 152 -19.32 20.55 -10.22
N ARG A 153 -18.00 20.79 -10.22
CA ARG A 153 -17.35 21.57 -11.28
C ARG A 153 -17.50 20.90 -12.63
N HIS A 154 -17.27 19.59 -12.71
CA HIS A 154 -17.46 18.82 -13.94
C HIS A 154 -18.92 18.89 -14.43
N LEU A 155 -19.90 18.83 -13.52
CA LEU A 155 -21.31 19.02 -13.84
C LEU A 155 -21.59 20.41 -14.43
N LEU A 156 -21.02 21.48 -13.87
CA LEU A 156 -21.16 22.83 -14.42
C LEU A 156 -20.50 22.98 -15.79
N ASP A 157 -19.33 22.38 -15.99
CA ASP A 157 -18.63 22.38 -17.27
C ASP A 157 -19.47 21.64 -18.34
N LEU A 158 -20.09 20.50 -17.98
CA LEU A 158 -21.01 19.77 -18.86
C LEU A 158 -22.25 20.59 -19.20
N LEU A 159 -22.93 21.17 -18.21
CA LEU A 159 -24.13 22.00 -18.43
C LEU A 159 -23.84 23.19 -19.35
N ARG A 160 -22.70 23.86 -19.17
CA ARG A 160 -22.29 25.00 -20.01
C ARG A 160 -21.81 24.57 -21.40
N HIS A 161 -21.10 23.45 -21.50
CA HIS A 161 -20.67 22.89 -22.78
C HIS A 161 -21.87 22.55 -23.67
N TYR A 162 -22.87 21.84 -23.12
CA TYR A 162 -24.10 21.52 -23.85
C TYR A 162 -25.03 22.73 -24.00
N GLY A 163 -24.95 23.71 -23.10
CA GLY A 163 -25.68 24.98 -23.15
C GLY A 163 -25.05 26.05 -24.06
N ASN A 164 -23.92 25.75 -24.70
CA ASN A 164 -23.17 26.64 -25.59
C ASN A 164 -22.69 27.94 -24.92
N GLU A 165 -22.32 27.89 -23.62
CA GLU A 165 -21.70 28.98 -22.87
C GLU A 165 -20.17 28.80 -22.73
N ALA A 166 -19.42 29.91 -22.72
CA ALA A 166 -17.97 29.87 -22.61
C ALA A 166 -17.48 29.35 -21.23
N PRO A 167 -16.37 28.58 -21.17
CA PRO A 167 -15.83 28.03 -19.92
C PRO A 167 -15.33 29.13 -18.96
N LEU A 168 -15.42 28.87 -17.65
CA LEU A 168 -14.96 29.80 -16.60
C LEU A 168 -13.44 29.99 -16.67
N GLN A 169 -12.99 31.26 -16.72
CA GLN A 169 -11.60 31.59 -16.42
C GLN A 169 -11.33 31.35 -14.93
N ARG A 170 -10.08 30.97 -14.61
CA ARG A 170 -9.62 30.64 -13.24
C ARG A 170 -10.03 31.76 -12.26
N PRO A 171 -10.63 31.46 -11.09
CA PRO A 171 -11.13 32.48 -10.19
C PRO A 171 -9.98 33.16 -9.41
N ASP A 172 -9.99 34.49 -9.38
CA ASP A 172 -9.14 35.30 -8.50
C ASP A 172 -9.49 35.08 -7.01
N GLU A 173 -8.48 35.15 -6.14
CA GLU A 173 -8.59 34.93 -4.69
C GLU A 173 -9.69 35.75 -4.01
N ALA A 174 -10.00 36.93 -4.54
CA ALA A 174 -11.06 37.81 -4.01
C ALA A 174 -12.45 37.15 -4.07
N PHE A 175 -12.75 36.35 -5.11
CA PHE A 175 -14.05 35.69 -5.25
C PHE A 175 -14.19 34.49 -4.30
N ALA A 176 -13.10 33.75 -4.06
CA ALA A 176 -13.08 32.63 -3.12
C ALA A 176 -13.24 33.10 -1.66
N VAL A 177 -12.70 34.28 -1.32
CA VAL A 177 -12.84 34.88 0.01
C VAL A 177 -14.24 35.42 0.25
N GLU A 178 -14.84 36.09 -0.73
CA GLU A 178 -16.19 36.66 -0.61
C GLU A 178 -17.27 35.56 -0.57
N ALA A 179 -17.10 34.48 -1.34
CA ALA A 179 -17.97 33.31 -1.30
C ALA A 179 -17.92 32.61 0.07
N ARG A 180 -16.71 32.41 0.63
CA ARG A 180 -16.54 31.83 1.98
C ARG A 180 -17.17 32.71 3.06
N ARG A 181 -17.08 34.04 2.95
CA ARG A 181 -17.72 34.99 3.88
C ARG A 181 -19.25 34.91 3.81
N ARG A 182 -19.83 34.86 2.61
CA ARG A 182 -21.30 34.78 2.45
C ARG A 182 -21.88 33.45 2.92
N THR A 183 -21.20 32.34 2.64
CA THR A 183 -21.62 31.02 3.12
C THR A 183 -21.53 30.93 4.65
N ALA A 184 -20.48 31.48 5.26
CA ALA A 184 -20.35 31.52 6.72
C ALA A 184 -21.45 32.37 7.38
N HIS A 185 -21.78 33.52 6.79
CA HIS A 185 -22.82 34.42 7.32
C HIS A 185 -24.24 33.82 7.22
N LEU A 186 -24.55 33.10 6.14
CA LEU A 186 -25.84 32.42 5.98
C LEU A 186 -26.00 31.24 6.96
N LEU A 187 -24.92 30.50 7.21
CA LEU A 187 -24.90 29.42 8.22
C LEU A 187 -25.07 29.94 9.65
N GLU A 188 -24.57 31.14 9.98
CA GLU A 188 -24.80 31.79 11.27
C GLU A 188 -26.27 32.20 11.46
N ILE A 189 -26.90 32.76 10.42
CA ILE A 189 -28.31 33.17 10.45
C ILE A 189 -29.22 31.94 10.61
N GLU A 190 -28.95 30.86 9.88
CA GLU A 190 -29.72 29.61 9.93
C GLU A 190 -29.59 28.91 11.30
N ARG A 191 -28.40 28.94 11.92
CA ARG A 191 -28.17 28.37 13.27
C ARG A 191 -28.85 29.15 14.37
N SER A 192 -28.93 30.48 14.24
CA SER A 192 -29.65 31.36 15.17
C SER A 192 -31.17 31.16 15.09
N LEU A 193 -31.69 30.88 13.88
CA LEU A 193 -33.12 30.60 13.65
C LEU A 193 -33.55 29.20 14.13
N LEU A 194 -32.64 28.22 14.16
CA LEU A 194 -32.94 26.82 14.53
C LEU A 194 -32.58 26.43 15.96
N GLY A 195 -31.96 27.33 16.75
CA GLY A 195 -31.63 27.08 18.16
C GLY A 195 -30.63 25.93 18.39
N LEU A 196 -29.78 25.63 17.41
CA LEU A 196 -28.81 24.54 17.48
C LEU A 196 -27.56 24.98 18.29
N PRO A 197 -27.01 24.12 19.17
CA PRO A 197 -25.80 24.44 19.93
C PRO A 197 -24.59 24.68 19.01
N GLU A 198 -23.61 25.40 19.54
CA GLU A 198 -22.40 25.81 18.82
C GLU A 198 -21.66 24.58 18.23
N ALA A 199 -21.38 24.64 16.92
CA ALA A 199 -20.81 23.62 16.03
C ALA A 199 -19.90 22.62 16.72
N ALA A 200 -20.33 21.36 16.72
CA ALA A 200 -19.39 20.25 16.68
C ALA A 200 -18.51 20.42 15.42
N PRO A 201 -17.18 20.23 15.51
CA PRO A 201 -16.31 20.37 14.36
C PRO A 201 -16.74 19.43 13.23
N ALA A 202 -16.64 19.92 11.99
CA ALA A 202 -17.01 19.17 10.79
C ALA A 202 -16.44 17.74 10.86
N LEU A 203 -17.31 16.73 10.69
CA LEU A 203 -16.92 15.34 10.52
C LEU A 203 -15.95 15.23 9.34
N GLN A 204 -14.66 15.31 9.61
CA GLN A 204 -13.62 14.86 8.70
C GLN A 204 -13.93 13.39 8.43
N ILE A 205 -14.16 13.04 7.17
CA ILE A 205 -14.20 11.64 6.74
C ILE A 205 -12.79 11.10 6.97
N MET A 206 -12.56 10.54 8.15
CA MET A 206 -11.35 9.78 8.43
C MET A 206 -11.51 8.45 7.71
N LEU A 207 -10.83 8.30 6.58
CA LEU A 207 -10.56 6.97 6.07
C LEU A 207 -9.78 6.24 7.19
N PRO A 208 -10.22 5.05 7.65
CA PRO A 208 -9.46 4.31 8.64
C PRO A 208 -8.10 4.00 8.00
N VAL A 209 -7.06 4.63 8.51
CA VAL A 209 -5.68 4.29 8.16
C VAL A 209 -5.34 3.09 9.04
N THR A 210 -5.14 1.94 8.43
CA THR A 210 -4.70 0.73 9.12
C THR A 210 -3.39 1.04 9.84
N THR A 211 -3.28 0.65 11.10
CA THR A 211 -2.03 0.81 11.85
C THR A 211 -1.02 -0.25 11.41
N PRO A 212 0.11 0.10 10.76
CA PRO A 212 0.97 -0.90 10.12
C PRO A 212 1.66 -1.84 11.10
N ILE A 213 2.07 -1.32 12.26
CA ILE A 213 2.66 -2.10 13.35
C ILE A 213 1.96 -1.69 14.64
N ALA A 214 1.21 -2.61 15.24
CA ALA A 214 0.57 -2.41 16.53
C ALA A 214 1.02 -3.48 17.54
N LEU A 215 1.09 -3.07 18.80
CA LEU A 215 1.37 -3.94 19.93
C LEU A 215 0.25 -3.75 20.95
N GLU A 216 -0.57 -4.78 21.16
CA GLU A 216 -1.52 -4.81 22.26
C GLU A 216 -0.85 -5.43 23.50
N VAL A 217 -0.98 -4.79 24.66
CA VAL A 217 -0.37 -5.25 25.92
C VAL A 217 -1.40 -5.42 27.03
N ALA A 218 -1.22 -6.45 27.87
CA ALA A 218 -2.17 -6.75 28.94
C ALA A 218 -2.08 -5.68 30.04
N TYR A 219 -3.11 -5.59 30.87
CA TYR A 219 -3.24 -4.57 31.91
C TYR A 219 -2.01 -4.44 32.84
N ASP A 220 -1.30 -5.53 33.10
CA ASP A 220 -0.12 -5.60 33.97
C ASP A 220 1.19 -5.19 33.26
N LEU A 221 1.20 -5.20 31.94
CA LEU A 221 2.31 -4.73 31.10
C LEU A 221 2.16 -3.26 30.70
N ILE A 222 0.94 -2.69 30.73
CA ILE A 222 0.67 -1.27 30.42
C ILE A 222 1.66 -0.32 31.12
N PRO A 223 1.96 -0.45 32.43
CA PRO A 223 2.87 0.48 33.11
C PRO A 223 4.31 0.47 32.57
N LEU A 224 4.72 -0.57 31.85
CA LEU A 224 6.04 -0.63 31.20
C LEU A 224 6.11 0.26 29.96
N PHE A 225 4.97 0.55 29.34
CA PHE A 225 4.85 1.29 28.08
C PHE A 225 4.16 2.64 28.24
N GLU A 226 3.81 3.04 29.46
CA GLU A 226 3.26 4.37 29.75
C GLU A 226 4.34 5.35 30.23
N PRO A 227 4.19 6.65 29.95
CA PRO A 227 5.03 7.68 30.54
C PRO A 227 4.87 7.76 32.07
N ASP A 228 5.99 7.95 32.77
CA ASP A 228 6.01 8.25 34.19
C ASP A 228 5.38 9.62 34.50
N ALA A 229 5.31 10.01 35.77
CA ALA A 229 4.77 11.32 36.19
C ALA A 229 5.54 12.53 35.60
N LYS A 230 6.73 12.32 35.03
CA LYS A 230 7.53 13.33 34.33
C LYS A 230 7.37 13.24 32.80
N GLY A 231 6.46 12.40 32.31
CA GLY A 231 6.19 12.19 30.90
C GLY A 231 7.26 11.37 30.18
N ARG A 232 8.07 10.57 30.89
CA ARG A 232 9.15 9.76 30.30
C ARG A 232 8.83 8.29 30.37
N SER A 233 9.12 7.54 29.31
CA SER A 233 9.01 6.08 29.28
C SER A 233 10.24 5.50 28.62
N ARG A 234 11.02 4.69 29.33
CA ARG A 234 12.17 3.99 28.73
C ARG A 234 11.76 3.18 27.50
N ALA A 235 10.58 2.53 27.55
CA ALA A 235 10.10 1.75 26.43
C ALA A 235 9.80 2.62 25.20
N LEU A 236 9.08 3.73 25.36
CA LEU A 236 8.70 4.61 24.25
C LEU A 236 9.85 5.51 23.76
N ASP A 237 10.67 6.01 24.67
CA ASP A 237 11.70 7.02 24.39
C ASP A 237 13.03 6.40 23.92
N GLU A 238 13.35 5.18 24.38
CA GLU A 238 14.63 4.52 24.10
C GLU A 238 14.45 3.23 23.31
N LEU A 239 13.63 2.29 23.81
CA LEU A 239 13.58 0.93 23.25
C LEU A 239 12.84 0.86 21.90
N VAL A 240 11.67 1.50 21.76
CA VAL A 240 10.92 1.53 20.49
C VAL A 240 11.74 2.19 19.36
N PRO A 241 12.37 3.36 19.57
CA PRO A 241 13.30 3.93 18.59
C PRO A 241 14.49 3.02 18.30
N ALA A 242 15.05 2.34 19.32
CA ALA A 242 16.15 1.39 19.12
C ALA A 242 15.73 0.19 18.24
N VAL A 243 14.53 -0.36 18.42
CA VAL A 243 14.01 -1.43 17.55
C VAL A 243 13.90 -0.94 16.10
N ARG A 244 13.33 0.24 15.88
CA ARG A 244 13.20 0.82 14.53
C ARG A 244 14.56 1.11 13.90
N ALA A 245 15.51 1.62 14.68
CA ALA A 245 16.86 1.88 14.23
C ALA A 245 17.61 0.58 13.88
N ALA A 246 17.43 -0.49 14.65
CA ALA A 246 18.01 -1.80 14.38
C ALA A 246 17.47 -2.37 13.05
N LEU A 247 16.16 -2.34 12.84
CA LEU A 247 15.53 -2.75 11.59
C LEU A 247 16.04 -1.91 10.40
N GLN A 248 16.12 -0.59 10.55
CA GLN A 248 16.64 0.29 9.50
C GLN A 248 18.11 0.01 9.19
N ALA A 249 18.95 -0.24 10.21
CA ALA A 249 20.35 -0.59 10.02
C ALA A 249 20.51 -1.94 9.31
N GLN A 250 19.66 -2.91 9.64
CA GLN A 250 19.63 -4.23 9.01
C GLN A 250 19.22 -4.13 7.53
N PHE A 251 18.07 -3.52 7.24
CA PHE A 251 17.47 -3.56 5.91
C PHE A 251 17.84 -2.38 5.01
N GLY A 252 18.21 -1.23 5.55
CA GLY A 252 18.59 -0.05 4.77
C GLY A 252 17.44 0.87 4.35
N PHE A 253 16.24 0.69 4.92
CA PHE A 253 15.09 1.59 4.72
C PHE A 253 14.34 1.83 6.04
N SER A 254 13.52 2.88 6.08
CA SER A 254 12.81 3.29 7.29
C SER A 254 11.52 2.49 7.50
N PHE A 255 11.28 2.06 8.73
CA PHE A 255 10.06 1.36 9.14
C PHE A 255 9.03 2.32 9.76
N PRO A 256 7.72 2.02 9.67
CA PRO A 256 6.68 2.81 10.33
C PRO A 256 6.83 2.82 11.86
N GLY A 257 6.07 3.70 12.52
CA GLY A 257 6.01 3.74 13.98
C GLY A 257 5.34 2.50 14.56
N ILE A 258 5.67 2.16 15.81
CA ILE A 258 5.04 1.07 16.55
C ILE A 258 3.99 1.69 17.47
N SER A 259 2.71 1.44 17.19
CA SER A 259 1.60 1.89 18.05
C SER A 259 1.39 0.89 19.18
N ILE A 260 1.27 1.36 20.41
CA ILE A 260 1.09 0.48 21.59
C ILE A 260 -0.28 0.78 22.21
N HIS A 261 -1.08 -0.26 22.40
CA HIS A 261 -2.44 -0.18 22.93
C HIS A 261 -2.58 -1.07 24.17
N GLY A 262 -3.16 -0.54 25.25
CA GLY A 262 -3.46 -1.32 26.44
C GLY A 262 -4.78 -2.06 26.31
N ASN A 263 -4.79 -3.38 26.58
CA ASN A 263 -6.00 -4.20 26.65
C ASN A 263 -6.28 -4.56 28.12
N GLN A 264 -7.36 -4.01 28.67
CA GLN A 264 -7.66 -4.11 30.11
C GLN A 264 -8.52 -5.31 30.50
N SER A 265 -9.19 -5.98 29.54
CA SER A 265 -10.27 -6.93 29.86
C SER A 265 -10.17 -8.27 29.13
N ASP A 266 -9.69 -8.29 27.88
CA ASP A 266 -9.82 -9.46 27.01
C ASP A 266 -8.51 -10.26 26.87
N MET A 267 -7.44 -9.82 27.54
CA MET A 267 -6.11 -10.42 27.42
C MET A 267 -5.55 -10.91 28.75
N ALA A 268 -4.93 -12.09 28.74
CA ALA A 268 -4.33 -12.71 29.92
C ALA A 268 -3.11 -11.91 30.42
N SER A 269 -2.90 -11.90 31.74
CA SER A 269 -1.73 -11.28 32.38
C SER A 269 -0.40 -11.74 31.74
N GLY A 270 0.53 -10.80 31.62
CA GLY A 270 1.84 -10.98 31.02
C GLY A 270 1.80 -11.20 29.51
N SER A 271 0.65 -11.07 28.85
CA SER A 271 0.54 -11.31 27.41
C SER A 271 0.65 -10.02 26.59
N ALA A 272 1.28 -10.11 25.43
CA ALA A 272 1.34 -9.03 24.46
C ALA A 272 1.14 -9.59 23.04
N LEU A 273 0.27 -8.98 22.26
CA LEU A 273 -0.05 -9.40 20.89
C LEU A 273 0.55 -8.42 19.89
N VAL A 274 1.37 -8.90 18.98
CA VAL A 274 1.91 -8.12 17.86
C VAL A 274 0.95 -8.25 16.68
N LEU A 275 0.58 -7.11 16.08
CA LEU A 275 -0.24 -7.03 14.89
C LEU A 275 0.50 -6.31 13.77
N ILE A 276 0.35 -6.84 12.55
CA ILE A 276 0.85 -6.23 11.31
C ILE A 276 -0.36 -5.93 10.45
N ASP A 277 -0.54 -4.67 10.05
CA ASP A 277 -1.73 -4.20 9.34
C ASP A 277 -3.05 -4.62 10.03
N GLU A 278 -3.08 -4.54 11.38
CA GLU A 278 -4.20 -4.97 12.25
C GLU A 278 -4.51 -6.48 12.21
N ILE A 279 -3.63 -7.30 11.63
CA ILE A 279 -3.72 -8.77 11.63
C ILE A 279 -2.87 -9.31 12.78
N PRO A 280 -3.43 -10.12 13.71
CA PRO A 280 -2.68 -10.78 14.76
C PRO A 280 -1.61 -11.73 14.22
N GLU A 281 -0.34 -11.47 14.54
CA GLU A 281 0.81 -12.28 14.07
C GLU A 281 1.39 -13.17 15.17
N GLU A 282 1.67 -12.61 16.34
CA GLU A 282 2.34 -13.36 17.41
C GLU A 282 1.93 -12.92 18.81
N MET A 283 1.61 -13.90 19.66
CA MET A 283 1.29 -13.70 21.07
C MET A 283 2.52 -14.03 21.92
N LEU A 284 3.10 -13.00 22.54
CA LEU A 284 4.23 -13.08 23.45
C LEU A 284 3.74 -13.16 24.89
N ARG A 285 4.50 -13.83 25.76
CA ARG A 285 4.20 -13.90 27.19
C ARG A 285 5.43 -13.71 28.06
N MET A 286 5.37 -12.75 28.97
CA MET A 286 6.37 -12.50 30.01
C MET A 286 5.72 -11.76 31.19
N ASP A 287 5.93 -12.27 32.41
CA ASP A 287 5.51 -11.59 33.63
C ASP A 287 6.39 -10.33 33.86
N PRO A 288 5.82 -9.15 34.16
CA PRO A 288 6.58 -7.92 34.44
C PRO A 288 7.62 -8.03 35.58
N GLY A 289 7.39 -8.95 36.51
CA GLY A 289 8.25 -9.30 37.64
C GLY A 289 9.38 -10.27 37.31
N ASN A 290 9.48 -10.69 36.05
CA ASN A 290 10.48 -11.63 35.58
C ASN A 290 11.45 -11.00 34.55
N VAL A 291 12.59 -11.66 34.38
CA VAL A 291 13.66 -11.27 33.46
C VAL A 291 14.14 -12.52 32.71
N LEU A 292 14.27 -12.40 31.39
CA LEU A 292 14.92 -13.42 30.57
C LEU A 292 16.44 -13.30 30.70
N VAL A 293 17.12 -14.43 30.83
CA VAL A 293 18.58 -14.52 30.77
C VAL A 293 18.97 -15.51 29.69
N HIS A 294 19.91 -15.13 28.82
CA HIS A 294 20.46 -16.02 27.79
C HIS A 294 21.51 -16.97 28.40
N ALA A 295 21.05 -17.79 29.34
CA ALA A 295 21.83 -18.84 29.99
C ALA A 295 20.93 -20.03 30.34
N PRO A 296 21.47 -21.26 30.30
CA PRO A 296 20.72 -22.43 30.73
C PRO A 296 20.54 -22.43 32.26
N VAL A 297 19.49 -23.11 32.74
CA VAL A 297 19.09 -23.16 34.16
C VAL A 297 20.22 -23.69 35.05
N GLU A 298 21.02 -24.64 34.55
CA GLU A 298 22.14 -25.24 35.29
C GLU A 298 23.23 -24.19 35.60
N ARG A 299 23.49 -23.26 34.67
CA ARG A 299 24.48 -22.20 34.87
C ARG A 299 24.01 -21.19 35.92
N LEU A 300 22.71 -20.87 35.93
CA LEU A 300 22.12 -19.97 36.93
C LEU A 300 22.04 -20.63 38.31
N SER A 301 21.70 -21.91 38.36
CA SER A 301 21.68 -22.69 39.58
C SER A 301 23.06 -22.77 40.24
N ALA A 302 24.13 -22.89 39.44
CA ALA A 302 25.51 -22.84 39.93
C ALA A 302 25.91 -21.47 40.52
N LEU A 303 25.21 -20.40 40.13
CA LEU A 303 25.36 -19.05 40.69
C LEU A 303 24.43 -18.80 41.89
N GLY A 304 23.64 -19.81 42.30
CA GLY A 304 22.65 -19.68 43.38
C GLY A 304 21.39 -18.92 42.98
N ILE A 305 21.13 -18.75 41.68
CA ILE A 305 19.95 -18.03 41.16
C ILE A 305 18.87 -19.05 40.80
N ALA A 306 17.68 -18.88 41.39
CA ALA A 306 16.50 -19.68 41.03
C ALA A 306 16.02 -19.29 39.62
N ALA A 307 15.92 -20.27 38.73
CA ALA A 307 15.57 -20.05 37.35
C ALA A 307 14.68 -21.15 36.79
N GLN A 308 13.79 -20.79 35.87
CA GLN A 308 12.97 -21.73 35.12
C GLN A 308 13.40 -21.72 33.65
N ALA A 309 13.40 -22.88 32.99
CA ALA A 309 13.68 -22.95 31.57
C ALA A 309 12.67 -22.09 30.78
N TRP A 310 13.19 -21.28 29.85
CA TRP A 310 12.39 -20.34 29.07
C TRP A 310 12.84 -20.35 27.60
N ARG A 311 11.99 -19.81 26.72
CA ARG A 311 12.31 -19.68 25.29
C ARG A 311 12.57 -18.24 24.91
N ASP A 312 13.56 -18.05 24.07
CA ASP A 312 13.80 -16.80 23.37
C ASP A 312 12.65 -16.55 22.36
N PRO A 313 12.17 -15.30 22.17
CA PRO A 313 11.28 -14.96 21.06
C PRO A 313 11.81 -15.39 19.69
N GLN A 314 13.13 -15.48 19.49
CA GLN A 314 13.75 -15.98 18.26
C GLN A 314 13.66 -17.51 18.07
N GLY A 315 13.01 -18.23 18.99
CA GLY A 315 12.96 -19.70 18.98
C GLY A 315 14.26 -20.37 19.46
N GLY A 316 15.21 -19.60 19.97
CA GLY A 316 16.42 -20.11 20.61
C GLY A 316 16.11 -20.90 21.88
N GLY A 317 16.72 -22.08 22.01
CA GLY A 317 16.76 -22.82 23.27
C GLY A 317 17.91 -22.37 24.16
N ASN A 318 17.82 -22.61 25.48
CA ASN A 318 18.81 -22.29 26.51
C ASN A 318 18.76 -20.86 27.06
N CYS A 319 17.56 -20.32 27.14
CA CYS A 319 17.28 -19.18 27.99
C CYS A 319 16.59 -19.68 29.26
N ALA A 320 16.63 -18.85 30.29
CA ALA A 320 15.93 -19.09 31.52
C ALA A 320 15.29 -17.80 32.03
N CYS A 321 14.20 -17.96 32.75
CA CYS A 321 13.45 -16.89 33.36
C CYS A 321 13.80 -16.86 34.85
N ILE A 322 14.17 -15.69 35.35
CA ILE A 322 14.50 -15.44 36.75
C ILE A 322 13.60 -14.33 37.30
N ALA A 323 13.46 -14.26 38.62
CA ALA A 323 12.80 -13.13 39.26
C ALA A 323 13.60 -11.84 39.00
N ARG A 324 12.90 -10.71 38.82
CA ARG A 324 13.53 -9.40 38.57
C ARG A 324 14.51 -8.98 39.66
N ALA A 325 14.31 -9.45 40.90
CA ALA A 325 15.22 -9.20 42.02
C ALA A 325 16.62 -9.82 41.81
N ASP A 326 16.73 -10.91 41.04
CA ASP A 326 18.00 -11.61 40.79
C ASP A 326 18.76 -11.07 39.57
N ARG A 327 18.20 -10.06 38.87
CA ARG A 327 18.79 -9.48 37.66
C ARG A 327 20.21 -8.97 37.88
N ASP A 328 20.44 -8.23 38.96
CA ASP A 328 21.75 -7.61 39.21
C ASP A 328 22.84 -8.66 39.45
N SER A 329 22.49 -9.79 40.07
CA SER A 329 23.38 -10.95 40.24
C SER A 329 23.74 -11.59 38.90
N ALA A 330 22.77 -11.75 37.98
CA ALA A 330 23.01 -12.29 36.65
C ALA A 330 23.88 -11.36 35.79
N VAL A 331 23.60 -10.05 35.83
CA VAL A 331 24.39 -9.03 35.12
C VAL A 331 25.82 -8.97 35.66
N ALA A 332 26.01 -9.04 36.99
CA ALA A 332 27.34 -9.09 37.60
C ALA A 332 28.14 -10.33 37.19
N ALA A 333 27.47 -11.43 36.85
CA ALA A 333 28.08 -12.64 36.28
C ALA A 333 28.34 -12.55 34.76
N GLY A 334 28.10 -11.40 34.15
CA GLY A 334 28.29 -11.16 32.71
C GLY A 334 27.25 -11.85 31.83
N LEU A 335 26.08 -12.19 32.36
CA LEU A 335 25.01 -12.82 31.60
C LEU A 335 24.11 -11.76 30.96
N PRO A 336 23.83 -11.84 29.65
CA PRO A 336 22.87 -10.95 29.00
C PRO A 336 21.46 -11.18 29.54
N CYS A 337 20.78 -10.10 29.92
CA CYS A 337 19.44 -10.13 30.48
C CYS A 337 18.51 -9.20 29.70
N MET A 338 17.24 -9.59 29.57
CA MET A 338 16.16 -8.77 29.02
C MET A 338 14.98 -8.74 29.99
N ASP A 339 14.56 -7.55 30.41
CA ASP A 339 13.30 -7.38 31.15
C ASP A 339 12.08 -7.64 30.26
N ALA A 340 10.88 -7.58 30.85
CA ALA A 340 9.65 -7.87 30.11
C ALA A 340 9.40 -6.93 28.92
N ALA A 341 9.75 -5.64 29.02
CA ALA A 341 9.58 -4.70 27.92
C ALA A 341 10.58 -4.98 26.79
N GLU A 342 11.85 -5.25 27.15
CA GLU A 342 12.90 -5.65 26.21
C GLU A 342 12.54 -6.95 25.50
N TYR A 343 12.05 -7.96 26.23
CA TYR A 343 11.59 -9.23 25.68
C TYR A 343 10.44 -9.04 24.66
N ILE A 344 9.43 -8.24 25.02
CA ILE A 344 8.28 -8.00 24.13
C ILE A 344 8.72 -7.25 22.87
N LEU A 345 9.48 -6.18 23.01
CA LEU A 345 9.97 -5.39 21.87
C LEU A 345 10.97 -6.17 21.01
N HIS A 346 11.71 -7.10 21.60
CA HIS A 346 12.51 -8.06 20.86
C HIS A 346 11.64 -9.00 20.02
N GLY A 347 10.52 -9.47 20.54
CA GLY A 347 9.53 -10.22 19.75
C GLY A 347 8.91 -9.37 18.63
N VAL A 348 8.59 -8.10 18.89
CA VAL A 348 8.13 -7.16 17.84
C VAL A 348 9.17 -7.04 16.72
N HIS A 349 10.46 -6.88 17.06
CA HIS A 349 11.53 -6.86 16.07
C HIS A 349 11.49 -8.10 15.16
N GLN A 350 11.33 -9.30 15.74
CA GLN A 350 11.28 -10.55 14.97
C GLN A 350 10.06 -10.65 14.06
N VAL A 351 8.88 -10.25 14.53
CA VAL A 351 7.66 -10.21 13.71
C VAL A 351 7.86 -9.24 12.54
N VAL A 352 8.32 -8.02 12.82
CA VAL A 352 8.53 -7.00 11.77
C VAL A 352 9.61 -7.43 10.78
N GLN A 353 10.68 -8.10 11.23
CA GLN A 353 11.71 -8.68 10.37
C GLN A 353 11.12 -9.70 9.39
N ARG A 354 10.26 -10.61 9.85
CA ARG A 354 9.59 -11.62 9.00
C ARG A 354 8.70 -11.01 7.92
N HIS A 355 8.18 -9.79 8.16
CA HIS A 355 7.29 -9.06 7.26
C HIS A 355 7.98 -7.85 6.60
N ALA A 356 9.31 -7.74 6.66
CA ALA A 356 10.01 -6.52 6.26
C ALA A 356 9.66 -6.03 4.84
N SER A 357 9.47 -6.95 3.88
CA SER A 357 9.15 -6.62 2.50
C SER A 357 7.77 -5.98 2.30
N SER A 358 6.80 -6.22 3.21
CA SER A 358 5.46 -5.61 3.12
C SER A 358 5.49 -4.12 3.42
N PHE A 359 6.42 -3.66 4.27
CA PHE A 359 6.63 -2.26 4.60
C PHE A 359 7.38 -1.48 3.52
N LEU A 360 7.94 -2.16 2.52
CA LEU A 360 8.60 -1.53 1.40
C LEU A 360 7.59 -1.30 0.27
N ASP A 361 6.87 -0.18 0.31
CA ASP A 361 5.96 0.23 -0.76
C ASP A 361 6.64 1.12 -1.82
N ILE A 362 5.90 1.44 -2.87
CA ILE A 362 6.40 2.26 -3.98
C ILE A 362 6.76 3.69 -3.56
N ASP A 363 6.10 4.24 -2.54
CA ASP A 363 6.33 5.60 -2.08
C ASP A 363 7.57 5.67 -1.17
N VAL A 364 7.81 4.65 -0.35
CA VAL A 364 9.08 4.44 0.35
C VAL A 364 10.23 4.35 -0.65
N VAL A 365 10.10 3.50 -1.68
CA VAL A 365 11.14 3.36 -2.72
C VAL A 365 11.38 4.67 -3.47
N ARG A 366 10.31 5.40 -3.84
CA ARG A 366 10.44 6.73 -4.44
C ARG A 366 11.14 7.72 -3.53
N GLY A 367 10.82 7.70 -2.23
CA GLY A 367 11.50 8.51 -1.23
C GLY A 367 13.00 8.21 -1.15
N MET A 368 13.38 6.93 -1.14
CA MET A 368 14.77 6.49 -1.15
C MET A 368 15.52 6.93 -2.41
N VAL A 369 14.94 6.68 -3.59
CA VAL A 369 15.56 7.07 -4.87
C VAL A 369 15.68 8.59 -4.98
N LYS A 370 14.66 9.35 -4.55
CA LYS A 370 14.70 10.82 -4.54
C LYS A 370 15.79 11.36 -3.60
N ALA A 371 15.98 10.74 -2.44
CA ALA A 371 17.08 11.11 -1.54
C ALA A 371 18.45 10.79 -2.17
N PHE A 372 18.56 9.65 -2.87
CA PHE A 372 19.79 9.23 -3.55
C PHE A 372 20.11 10.04 -4.81
N GLU A 373 19.10 10.60 -5.49
CA GLU A 373 19.24 11.44 -6.69
C GLU A 373 20.16 12.65 -6.45
N ALA A 374 20.21 13.18 -5.22
CA ALA A 374 21.14 14.24 -4.85
C ALA A 374 22.63 13.83 -4.94
N THR A 375 22.91 12.53 -4.91
CA THR A 375 24.27 11.96 -4.96
C THR A 375 24.65 11.51 -6.38
N ALA A 376 23.73 10.86 -7.10
CA ALA A 376 23.99 10.28 -8.42
C ALA A 376 22.81 10.46 -9.41
N PRO A 377 22.53 11.71 -9.84
CA PRO A 377 21.35 12.00 -10.67
C PRO A 377 21.39 11.29 -12.03
N ASP A 378 22.57 11.21 -12.66
CA ASP A 378 22.74 10.54 -13.95
C ASP A 378 22.51 9.03 -13.89
N LEU A 379 22.75 8.41 -12.74
CA LEU A 379 22.48 6.99 -12.54
C LEU A 379 20.98 6.75 -12.32
N VAL A 380 20.31 7.61 -11.55
CA VAL A 380 18.87 7.53 -11.35
C VAL A 380 18.15 7.72 -12.69
N ALA A 381 18.48 8.79 -13.43
CA ALA A 381 17.83 9.14 -14.69
C ALA A 381 17.95 8.05 -15.76
N ARG A 382 19.08 7.32 -15.84
CA ARG A 382 19.25 6.21 -16.79
C ARG A 382 18.57 4.91 -16.34
N THR A 383 18.31 4.74 -15.04
CA THR A 383 17.83 3.47 -14.48
C THR A 383 16.31 3.50 -14.29
N VAL A 384 15.77 4.51 -13.62
CA VAL A 384 14.33 4.61 -13.32
C VAL A 384 13.80 5.99 -13.73
N PRO A 385 12.75 6.08 -14.57
CA PRO A 385 11.93 4.98 -15.11
C PRO A 385 12.45 4.36 -16.42
N SER A 386 13.70 4.64 -16.84
CA SER A 386 14.20 4.31 -18.19
C SER A 386 14.47 2.82 -18.43
N SER A 387 15.35 2.19 -17.65
CA SER A 387 15.64 0.75 -17.76
C SER A 387 14.65 -0.11 -16.97
N LEU A 388 14.13 0.42 -15.86
CA LEU A 388 13.13 -0.23 -15.02
C LEU A 388 12.01 0.75 -14.67
N SER A 389 10.78 0.26 -14.57
CA SER A 389 9.69 1.02 -13.99
C SER A 389 9.84 1.13 -12.46
N TRP A 390 9.12 2.08 -11.84
CA TRP A 390 9.04 2.18 -10.38
C TRP A 390 8.51 0.90 -9.72
N ILE A 391 7.58 0.22 -10.39
CA ILE A 391 7.02 -1.06 -9.92
C ILE A 391 8.11 -2.13 -9.95
N ASP A 392 8.86 -2.22 -11.04
CA ASP A 392 9.92 -3.23 -11.18
C ASP A 392 11.04 -3.04 -10.17
N LEU A 393 11.49 -1.80 -9.94
CA LEU A 393 12.46 -1.53 -8.89
C LEU A 393 11.92 -1.93 -7.52
N THR A 394 10.66 -1.61 -7.21
CA THR A 394 10.03 -1.97 -5.93
C THR A 394 10.01 -3.48 -5.74
N GLU A 395 9.64 -4.25 -6.76
CA GLU A 395 9.62 -5.71 -6.70
C GLU A 395 11.02 -6.32 -6.57
N VAL A 396 12.04 -5.74 -7.22
CA VAL A 396 13.43 -6.19 -7.04
C VAL A 396 13.92 -5.92 -5.62
N LEU A 397 13.68 -4.72 -5.08
CA LEU A 397 14.09 -4.38 -3.71
C LEU A 397 13.34 -5.24 -2.68
N ARG A 398 12.05 -5.54 -2.90
CA ARG A 398 11.29 -6.49 -2.08
C ARG A 398 11.89 -7.88 -2.11
N GLY A 399 12.29 -8.37 -3.29
CA GLY A 399 12.97 -9.67 -3.42
C GLY A 399 14.28 -9.76 -2.65
N LEU A 400 15.04 -8.66 -2.55
CA LEU A 400 16.22 -8.57 -1.69
C LEU A 400 15.85 -8.60 -0.20
N VAL A 401 14.88 -7.77 0.21
CA VAL A 401 14.43 -7.65 1.60
C VAL A 401 13.76 -8.94 2.11
N ASP A 402 13.03 -9.65 1.27
CA ASP A 402 12.42 -10.96 1.56
C ASP A 402 13.45 -12.03 1.95
N GLU A 403 14.69 -11.82 1.54
CA GLU A 403 15.83 -12.67 1.85
C GLU A 403 16.80 -12.03 2.83
N GLU A 404 16.34 -10.99 3.52
CA GLU A 404 17.07 -10.22 4.53
C GLU A 404 18.38 -9.60 3.99
N VAL A 405 18.42 -9.30 2.68
CA VAL A 405 19.53 -8.56 2.07
C VAL A 405 19.29 -7.06 2.24
N SER A 406 20.24 -6.39 2.90
CA SER A 406 20.24 -4.94 3.08
C SER A 406 20.28 -4.20 1.74
N ILE A 407 19.32 -3.29 1.53
CA ILE A 407 19.21 -2.42 0.36
C ILE A 407 19.80 -1.01 0.58
N SER A 408 20.64 -0.86 1.62
CA SER A 408 21.27 0.42 1.97
C SER A 408 22.28 0.92 0.92
N ASP A 409 22.89 0.03 0.14
CA ASP A 409 23.75 0.40 -1.00
C ASP A 409 22.92 0.48 -2.29
N LEU A 410 22.02 1.47 -2.32
CA LEU A 410 21.15 1.70 -3.47
C LEU A 410 21.93 2.02 -4.75
N GLY A 411 23.12 2.61 -4.62
CA GLY A 411 24.01 2.91 -5.74
C GLY A 411 24.46 1.65 -6.47
N ALA A 412 25.01 0.67 -5.73
CA ALA A 412 25.43 -0.61 -6.31
C ALA A 412 24.25 -1.37 -6.96
N ILE A 413 23.07 -1.30 -6.35
CA ILE A 413 21.84 -1.92 -6.89
C ILE A 413 21.45 -1.26 -8.22
N LEU A 414 21.34 0.07 -8.25
CA LEU A 414 20.95 0.79 -9.46
C LEU A 414 21.98 0.63 -10.59
N GLU A 415 23.28 0.65 -10.27
CA GLU A 415 24.34 0.42 -11.25
C GLU A 415 24.27 -0.98 -11.85
N ALA A 416 24.01 -1.99 -11.01
CA ALA A 416 23.83 -3.36 -11.48
C ALA A 416 22.61 -3.51 -12.39
N LEU A 417 21.53 -2.78 -12.11
CA LEU A 417 20.26 -2.87 -12.84
C LEU A 417 20.17 -1.93 -14.06
N ALA A 418 21.01 -0.90 -14.15
CA ALA A 418 21.00 0.05 -15.26
C ALA A 418 21.05 -0.57 -16.67
N PRO A 419 21.78 -1.69 -16.93
CA PRO A 419 21.81 -2.34 -18.23
C PRO A 419 20.58 -3.21 -18.56
N SER A 420 19.56 -3.24 -17.69
CA SER A 420 18.39 -4.10 -17.87
C SER A 420 17.56 -3.71 -19.10
N ASP A 421 17.08 -4.72 -19.84
CA ASP A 421 16.18 -4.53 -20.97
C ASP A 421 14.71 -4.55 -20.48
N PRO A 422 13.97 -3.43 -20.58
CA PRO A 422 12.58 -3.36 -20.13
C PRO A 422 11.64 -4.25 -20.97
N THR A 423 12.04 -4.68 -22.16
CA THR A 423 11.21 -5.57 -23.01
C THR A 423 11.20 -7.02 -22.53
N HIS A 424 12.22 -7.43 -21.77
CA HIS A 424 12.37 -8.78 -21.22
C HIS A 424 12.29 -8.75 -19.69
N ARG A 425 11.11 -8.41 -19.17
CA ARG A 425 10.85 -8.31 -17.73
C ARG A 425 11.11 -9.64 -17.02
N ASN A 426 12.19 -9.71 -16.23
CA ASN A 426 12.51 -10.86 -15.39
C ASN A 426 13.01 -10.41 -14.02
N VAL A 427 12.07 -10.14 -13.12
CA VAL A 427 12.35 -9.65 -11.75
C VAL A 427 13.29 -10.60 -11.00
N ALA A 428 13.12 -11.92 -11.14
CA ALA A 428 13.97 -12.89 -10.46
C ALA A 428 15.44 -12.78 -10.91
N ALA A 429 15.69 -12.60 -12.21
CA ALA A 429 17.04 -12.38 -12.72
C ALA A 429 17.64 -11.06 -12.24
N TRP A 430 16.84 -10.00 -12.18
CA TRP A 430 17.26 -8.69 -11.65
C TRP A 430 17.59 -8.75 -10.16
N VAL A 431 16.85 -9.52 -9.36
CA VAL A 431 17.20 -9.78 -7.96
C VAL A 431 18.57 -10.44 -7.86
N GLU A 432 18.84 -11.51 -8.60
CA GLU A 432 20.16 -12.18 -8.58
C GLU A 432 21.30 -11.25 -9.06
N GLN A 433 21.03 -10.38 -10.04
CA GLN A 433 21.98 -9.37 -10.51
C GLN A 433 22.31 -8.35 -9.42
N ALA A 434 21.29 -7.85 -8.70
CA ALA A 434 21.47 -6.94 -7.58
C ALA A 434 22.20 -7.63 -6.40
N ARG A 435 21.86 -8.89 -6.09
CA ARG A 435 22.56 -9.68 -5.07
C ARG A 435 24.04 -9.82 -5.37
N HIS A 436 24.40 -10.11 -6.62
CA HIS A 436 25.80 -10.21 -7.02
C HIS A 436 26.57 -8.89 -6.83
N ALA A 437 25.93 -7.75 -7.11
CA ALA A 437 26.53 -6.44 -6.84
C ALA A 437 26.72 -6.18 -5.34
N LEU A 438 25.83 -6.71 -4.51
CA LEU A 438 25.89 -6.63 -3.05
C LEU A 438 26.74 -7.72 -2.38
N ARG A 439 27.47 -8.56 -3.13
CA ARG A 439 28.23 -9.71 -2.58
C ARG A 439 29.14 -9.39 -1.40
N ALA A 440 29.78 -8.21 -1.41
CA ALA A 440 30.65 -7.79 -0.30
C ALA A 440 29.84 -7.56 0.99
N ARG A 441 28.66 -6.96 0.87
CA ARG A 441 27.74 -6.73 1.99
C ARG A 441 27.11 -8.03 2.48
N ILE A 442 26.64 -8.87 1.56
CA ILE A 442 26.08 -10.19 1.89
C ILE A 442 27.12 -11.06 2.60
N SER A 443 28.37 -11.06 2.12
CA SER A 443 29.43 -11.82 2.78
C SER A 443 29.70 -11.29 4.19
N ALA A 444 29.81 -9.96 4.34
CA ALA A 444 30.08 -9.34 5.63
C ALA A 444 28.96 -9.56 6.67
N SER A 445 27.70 -9.72 6.24
CA SER A 445 26.59 -9.97 7.18
C SER A 445 26.65 -11.35 7.83
N PHE A 446 27.25 -12.35 7.17
CA PHE A 446 27.38 -13.72 7.69
C PHE A 446 28.80 -14.06 8.16
N ALA A 447 29.80 -13.26 7.76
CA ALA A 447 31.20 -13.41 8.11
C ALA A 447 31.78 -12.05 8.55
N PRO A 448 31.33 -11.49 9.69
CA PRO A 448 31.84 -10.22 10.19
C PRO A 448 33.33 -10.33 10.55
N ASP A 449 34.04 -9.21 10.46
CA ASP A 449 35.46 -9.07 10.84
C ASP A 449 36.42 -10.06 10.16
N GLY A 450 36.06 -10.56 8.97
CA GLY A 450 36.86 -11.52 8.21
C GLY A 450 36.81 -12.94 8.76
N ALA A 451 35.81 -13.26 9.58
CA ALA A 451 35.56 -14.62 10.04
C ALA A 451 35.30 -15.59 8.86
N ALA A 452 35.42 -16.89 9.11
CA ALA A 452 35.05 -17.89 8.12
C ALA A 452 33.53 -17.97 7.97
N LEU A 453 33.04 -17.88 6.73
CA LEU A 453 31.64 -18.10 6.41
C LEU A 453 31.29 -19.57 6.63
N ARG A 454 30.36 -19.82 7.54
CA ARG A 454 29.97 -21.18 7.93
C ARG A 454 28.88 -21.67 7.00
N VAL A 455 29.19 -22.68 6.19
CA VAL A 455 28.31 -23.12 5.09
C VAL A 455 27.88 -24.56 5.21
N LEU A 456 26.60 -24.81 4.93
CA LEU A 456 26.10 -26.11 4.50
C LEU A 456 26.21 -26.16 2.98
N ARG A 457 26.96 -27.12 2.43
CA ARG A 457 27.10 -27.25 0.98
C ARG A 457 26.17 -28.31 0.44
N LEU A 458 25.59 -28.12 -0.75
CA LEU A 458 24.91 -29.19 -1.45
C LEU A 458 25.93 -30.17 -2.04
N ASP A 459 25.64 -31.47 -1.95
CA ASP A 459 26.41 -32.47 -2.70
C ASP A 459 26.24 -32.21 -4.22
N PRO A 460 27.30 -32.31 -5.04
CA PRO A 460 27.22 -32.05 -6.47
C PRO A 460 26.17 -32.90 -7.22
N ARG A 461 25.87 -34.12 -6.75
CA ARG A 461 24.80 -34.95 -7.35
C ARG A 461 23.44 -34.35 -7.03
N VAL A 462 23.25 -33.83 -5.81
CA VAL A 462 22.02 -33.13 -5.42
C VAL A 462 21.83 -31.86 -6.26
N GLU A 463 22.88 -31.06 -6.45
CA GLU A 463 22.80 -29.88 -7.33
C GLU A 463 22.40 -30.27 -8.75
N ALA A 464 23.03 -31.29 -9.33
CA ALA A 464 22.71 -31.76 -10.68
C ALA A 464 21.25 -32.26 -10.80
N LEU A 465 20.74 -32.96 -9.77
CA LEU A 465 19.35 -33.42 -9.73
C LEU A 465 18.36 -32.25 -9.64
N VAL A 466 18.62 -31.29 -8.77
CA VAL A 466 17.80 -30.07 -8.63
C VAL A 466 17.87 -29.22 -9.89
N GLY A 467 19.05 -29.10 -10.50
CA GLY A 467 19.28 -28.41 -11.77
C GLY A 467 18.52 -29.02 -12.93
N ALA A 468 18.52 -30.35 -13.06
CA ALA A 468 17.75 -31.06 -14.08
C ALA A 468 16.22 -30.90 -13.90
N ALA A 469 15.76 -30.67 -12.66
CA ALA A 469 14.35 -30.41 -12.36
C ALA A 469 13.92 -28.97 -12.67
N LEU A 470 14.85 -28.06 -13.00
CA LEU A 470 14.51 -26.68 -13.36
C LEU A 470 13.91 -26.64 -14.77
N GLN A 471 12.63 -26.27 -14.85
CA GLN A 471 11.89 -26.15 -16.10
C GLN A 471 11.65 -24.67 -16.43
N GLN A 472 11.80 -24.31 -17.71
CA GLN A 472 11.50 -22.98 -18.21
C GLN A 472 10.12 -22.97 -18.87
N SER A 473 9.29 -21.98 -18.53
CA SER A 473 8.00 -21.71 -19.16
C SER A 473 7.92 -20.25 -19.60
N GLY A 474 6.96 -19.91 -20.46
CA GLY A 474 6.71 -18.52 -20.86
C GLY A 474 6.36 -17.59 -19.68
N ALA A 475 5.89 -18.15 -18.56
CA ALA A 475 5.60 -17.42 -17.32
C ALA A 475 6.78 -17.34 -16.33
N GLY A 476 7.94 -17.89 -16.69
CA GLY A 476 9.13 -17.96 -15.84
C GLY A 476 9.64 -19.38 -15.64
N SER A 477 10.73 -19.51 -14.88
CA SER A 477 11.30 -20.82 -14.54
C SER A 477 10.78 -21.31 -13.19
N TYR A 478 10.60 -22.62 -13.04
CA TYR A 478 10.11 -23.24 -11.80
C TYR A 478 10.77 -24.60 -11.58
N LEU A 479 10.73 -25.07 -10.33
CA LEU A 479 11.34 -26.32 -9.93
C LEU A 479 10.29 -27.46 -9.97
N ALA A 480 10.50 -28.45 -10.83
CA ALA A 480 9.61 -29.59 -11.04
C ALA A 480 10.13 -30.85 -10.33
N LEU A 481 10.27 -30.80 -9.00
CA LEU A 481 10.67 -31.97 -8.21
C LEU A 481 9.50 -32.93 -7.98
N THR A 482 9.82 -34.22 -7.86
CA THR A 482 8.86 -35.19 -7.34
C THR A 482 8.63 -34.97 -5.84
N PRO A 483 7.45 -35.32 -5.30
CA PRO A 483 7.18 -35.22 -3.87
C PRO A 483 8.19 -35.99 -3.00
N THR A 484 8.65 -37.15 -3.46
CA THR A 484 9.64 -37.98 -2.75
C THR A 484 10.98 -37.29 -2.64
N LEU A 485 11.53 -36.80 -3.75
CA LEU A 485 12.81 -36.08 -3.77
C LEU A 485 12.74 -34.81 -2.91
N THR A 486 11.60 -34.12 -2.93
CA THR A 486 11.36 -32.93 -2.10
C THR A 486 11.41 -33.28 -0.61
N GLN A 487 10.73 -34.34 -0.21
CA GLN A 487 10.71 -34.82 1.19
C GLN A 487 12.08 -35.29 1.65
N ASP A 488 12.81 -36.03 0.81
CA ASP A 488 14.14 -36.53 1.12
C ASP A 488 15.14 -35.38 1.32
N LEU A 489 15.12 -34.37 0.44
CA LEU A 489 15.97 -33.18 0.56
C LEU A 489 15.69 -32.40 1.86
N LEU A 490 14.41 -32.13 2.15
CA LEU A 490 14.02 -31.42 3.37
C LEU A 490 14.36 -32.23 4.63
N ALA A 491 14.23 -33.56 4.58
CA ALA A 491 14.61 -34.43 5.69
C ALA A 491 16.12 -34.38 5.99
N VAL A 492 16.98 -34.39 4.96
CA VAL A 492 18.44 -34.25 5.14
C VAL A 492 18.78 -32.89 5.73
N VAL A 493 18.18 -31.81 5.22
CA VAL A 493 18.38 -30.46 5.77
C VAL A 493 17.94 -30.40 7.25
N ARG A 494 16.78 -30.99 7.59
CA ARG A 494 16.28 -31.08 8.97
C ARG A 494 17.25 -31.77 9.90
N GLU A 495 17.79 -32.91 9.47
CA GLU A 495 18.75 -33.69 10.24
C GLU A 495 20.02 -32.86 10.52
N GLN A 496 20.55 -32.18 9.49
CA GLN A 496 21.73 -31.34 9.64
C GLN A 496 21.50 -30.15 10.56
N MET A 497 20.37 -29.45 10.41
CA MET A 497 20.02 -28.32 11.28
C MET A 497 19.83 -28.78 12.73
N THR A 498 19.21 -29.93 12.95
CA THR A 498 19.03 -30.53 14.28
C THR A 498 20.39 -30.88 14.91
N ARG A 499 21.29 -31.47 14.13
CA ARG A 499 22.65 -31.83 14.57
C ARG A 499 23.49 -30.62 14.93
N LEU A 500 23.36 -29.52 14.18
CA LEU A 500 24.08 -28.28 14.46
C LEU A 500 23.59 -27.62 15.75
N GLY A 501 22.29 -27.69 16.06
CA GLY A 501 21.73 -27.11 17.29
C GLY A 501 22.16 -25.64 17.47
N ARG A 502 22.83 -25.31 18.58
CA ARG A 502 23.35 -23.94 18.84
C ARG A 502 24.36 -23.45 17.78
N SER A 503 25.09 -24.38 17.17
CA SER A 503 26.07 -24.06 16.14
C SER A 503 25.43 -23.69 14.80
N ALA A 504 24.11 -23.84 14.65
CA ALA A 504 23.39 -23.43 13.44
C ALA A 504 23.28 -21.91 13.29
N ALA A 505 23.47 -21.13 14.38
CA ALA A 505 23.45 -19.67 14.31
C ALA A 505 24.54 -19.17 13.34
N GLY A 506 24.13 -18.36 12.36
CA GLY A 506 24.99 -17.82 11.31
C GLY A 506 25.44 -18.84 10.26
N VAL A 507 24.87 -20.05 10.24
CA VAL A 507 25.11 -21.03 9.17
C VAL A 507 24.20 -20.71 7.99
N VAL A 508 24.78 -20.64 6.79
CA VAL A 508 24.06 -20.44 5.54
C VAL A 508 24.17 -21.67 4.65
N MET A 509 23.18 -21.90 3.80
CA MET A 509 23.33 -22.86 2.71
C MET A 509 24.08 -22.22 1.55
N LEU A 510 25.03 -22.93 0.95
CA LEU A 510 25.76 -22.50 -0.23
C LEU A 510 25.44 -23.41 -1.41
N THR A 511 25.02 -22.80 -2.53
CA THR A 511 24.87 -23.46 -3.83
C THR A 511 26.01 -23.06 -4.77
N GLU A 512 26.61 -24.02 -5.46
CA GLU A 512 27.64 -23.78 -6.47
C GLU A 512 27.00 -23.14 -7.72
N GLU A 513 25.87 -23.68 -8.18
CA GLU A 513 25.08 -23.10 -9.27
C GLU A 513 24.24 -21.90 -8.80
N ALA A 514 24.60 -20.70 -9.25
CA ALA A 514 23.88 -19.47 -8.88
C ALA A 514 22.43 -19.42 -9.35
N MET A 515 22.11 -20.04 -10.50
CA MET A 515 20.75 -20.07 -11.03
C MET A 515 19.81 -20.93 -10.18
N LEU A 516 20.32 -21.88 -9.38
CA LEU A 516 19.51 -22.74 -8.52
C LEU A 516 19.08 -22.07 -7.22
N ARG A 517 19.88 -21.11 -6.74
CA ARG A 517 19.73 -20.43 -5.46
C ARG A 517 18.30 -19.93 -5.17
N PRO A 518 17.62 -19.13 -6.04
CA PRO A 518 16.28 -18.63 -5.73
C PRO A 518 15.24 -19.76 -5.61
N TYR A 519 15.36 -20.82 -6.41
CA TYR A 519 14.45 -21.97 -6.38
C TYR A 519 14.66 -22.80 -5.11
N PHE A 520 15.92 -23.02 -4.76
CA PHE A 520 16.28 -23.77 -3.57
C PHE A 520 15.93 -23.00 -2.29
N ARG A 521 16.13 -21.67 -2.25
CA ARG A 521 15.65 -20.81 -1.17
C ARG A 521 14.15 -20.93 -1.00
N ARG A 522 13.37 -20.87 -2.08
CA ARG A 522 11.91 -20.99 -2.03
C ARG A 522 11.46 -22.34 -1.48
N LEU A 523 12.17 -23.42 -1.82
CA LEU A 523 11.92 -24.77 -1.30
C LEU A 523 12.20 -24.84 0.21
N VAL A 524 13.38 -24.39 0.65
CA VAL A 524 13.83 -24.52 2.04
C VAL A 524 13.13 -23.55 3.00
N ARG A 525 12.77 -22.35 2.53
CA ARG A 525 12.11 -21.30 3.35
C ARG A 525 10.80 -21.78 3.97
N MET A 526 10.11 -22.73 3.34
CA MET A 526 8.84 -23.27 3.85
C MET A 526 8.96 -23.95 5.21
N GLU A 527 10.10 -24.62 5.46
CA GLU A 527 10.33 -25.34 6.71
C GLU A 527 11.42 -24.67 7.58
N PHE A 528 12.40 -24.02 6.94
CA PHE A 528 13.53 -23.36 7.59
C PHE A 528 13.57 -21.88 7.17
N PRO A 529 12.64 -21.03 7.65
CA PRO A 529 12.57 -19.63 7.25
C PRO A 529 13.86 -18.86 7.57
N ALA A 530 14.50 -19.18 8.70
CA ALA A 530 15.76 -18.57 9.18
C ALA A 530 17.03 -19.09 8.48
N LEU A 531 16.95 -20.13 7.63
CA LEU A 531 18.10 -20.64 6.89
C LEU A 531 18.26 -19.85 5.58
N HIS A 532 19.25 -18.95 5.53
CA HIS A 532 19.60 -18.22 4.31
C HIS A 532 20.28 -19.14 3.30
N VAL A 533 20.02 -18.90 2.02
CA VAL A 533 20.62 -19.63 0.90
C VAL A 533 21.38 -18.64 0.03
N LEU A 534 22.69 -18.82 -0.02
CA LEU A 534 23.62 -18.04 -0.82
C LEU A 534 24.10 -18.86 -2.02
N SER A 535 24.44 -18.17 -3.09
CA SER A 535 25.24 -18.74 -4.17
C SER A 535 26.71 -18.38 -4.02
N THR A 536 27.59 -19.09 -4.72
CA THR A 536 29.01 -18.67 -4.88
C THR A 536 29.17 -17.25 -5.41
N ARG A 537 28.19 -16.71 -6.14
CA ARG A 537 28.19 -15.31 -6.63
C ARG A 537 27.84 -14.28 -5.56
N ASP A 538 27.21 -14.69 -4.47
CA ASP A 538 26.92 -13.84 -3.30
C ASP A 538 28.14 -13.73 -2.37
N VAL A 539 29.13 -14.60 -2.55
CA VAL A 539 30.33 -14.64 -1.71
C VAL A 539 31.46 -13.82 -2.34
N GLN A 540 32.01 -12.90 -1.56
CA GLN A 540 33.14 -12.08 -1.97
C GLN A 540 34.38 -12.98 -2.14
N PRO A 541 35.10 -12.89 -3.29
CA PRO A 541 36.32 -13.65 -3.50
C PRO A 541 37.33 -13.43 -2.38
N GLY A 542 37.89 -14.54 -1.85
CA GLY A 542 38.83 -14.52 -0.73
C GLY A 542 38.21 -14.67 0.65
N THR A 543 36.88 -14.67 0.78
CA THR A 543 36.20 -15.00 2.04
C THR A 543 36.49 -16.46 2.42
N PRO A 544 37.07 -16.74 3.61
CA PRO A 544 37.33 -18.10 4.02
C PRO A 544 36.02 -18.86 4.25
N LEU A 545 35.92 -20.10 3.73
CA LEU A 545 34.76 -20.96 3.91
C LEU A 545 35.04 -22.04 4.95
N GLN A 546 34.12 -22.22 5.89
CA GLN A 546 34.09 -23.33 6.81
C GLN A 546 32.87 -24.21 6.50
N VAL A 547 33.08 -25.33 5.81
CA VAL A 547 32.01 -26.30 5.55
C VAL A 547 31.66 -27.01 6.85
N VAL A 548 30.46 -26.76 7.37
CA VAL A 548 29.98 -27.38 8.62
C VAL A 548 29.32 -28.74 8.39
N ALA A 549 28.65 -28.90 7.24
CA ALA A 549 28.16 -30.19 6.75
C ALA A 549 27.88 -30.13 5.24
N GLU A 550 27.69 -31.30 4.65
CA GLU A 550 27.28 -31.48 3.26
C GLU A 550 25.90 -32.14 3.21
N ILE A 551 25.03 -31.65 2.33
CA ILE A 551 23.68 -32.13 2.11
C ILE A 551 23.73 -33.16 0.97
N ALA A 552 23.84 -34.43 1.34
CA ALA A 552 23.81 -35.55 0.42
C ALA A 552 22.53 -36.37 0.63
N LEU A 553 21.89 -36.78 -0.47
CA LEU A 553 20.80 -37.75 -0.40
C LEU A 553 21.36 -39.13 -0.04
N PRO A 554 20.65 -39.92 0.80
CA PRO A 554 21.05 -41.29 1.07
C PRO A 554 21.11 -42.05 -0.26
N GLU A 555 22.18 -42.82 -0.48
CA GLU A 555 22.24 -43.69 -1.65
C GLU A 555 21.01 -44.60 -1.61
N SER A 556 20.18 -44.53 -2.66
CA SER A 556 19.07 -45.47 -2.83
C SER A 556 19.69 -46.85 -2.77
N GLY A 557 19.51 -47.55 -1.64
CA GLY A 557 20.02 -48.90 -1.49
C GLY A 557 19.61 -49.68 -2.71
N GLY A 558 20.60 -50.20 -3.45
CA GLY A 558 20.38 -51.14 -4.53
C GLY A 558 19.60 -52.32 -3.98
N GLY A 559 18.28 -52.23 -4.07
CA GLY A 559 17.37 -53.33 -3.84
C GLY A 559 17.47 -54.27 -5.03
N ALA A 560 18.27 -55.30 -4.82
CA ALA A 560 18.32 -56.60 -5.47
C ALA A 560 17.26 -56.93 -6.55
N ALA A 561 17.81 -57.45 -7.65
CA ALA A 561 17.26 -58.42 -8.61
C ALA A 561 16.17 -57.97 -9.60
#